data_AF-X1U4B9-F1
#
_entry.id   AF-X1U4B9-F1
#
_cell.length_a   1.000
_cell.length_b   1.000
_cell.length_c   1.000
_cell.angle_alpha   90.00
_cell.angle_beta   90.00
_cell.angle_gamma   90.00
#
_symmetry.space_group_name_H-M   'P 1'
#
loop_
_entity.id
_entity.type
_entity.pdbx_description
1 polymer ?
#
loop_
_entity_poly.entity_id
_entity_poly.type
_entity_poly.pdbx_seq_one_letter_code
_entity_poly.pdbx_strand_id
1 'polypeptide(L)' 'MSVGTQLIMAGRSKGTGVVAPELVFDPEEFFAELAKRGILIHERIEEEGAVA' A
#
# COMPACT_ATOMS: atom_id res chain seq x y z
N MET A 1 0.41 3.03 16.56
CA MET A 1 1.12 1.83 16.08
C MET A 1 1.24 1.88 14.56
N SER A 2 2.28 1.28 13.97
CA SER A 2 2.46 1.20 12.51
C SER A 2 1.36 0.33 11.86
N VAL A 3 0.95 0.64 10.62
CA VAL A 3 -0.03 -0.14 9.85
C VAL A 3 0.47 -1.57 9.63
N GLY A 4 1.73 -1.74 9.21
CA GLY A 4 2.32 -3.07 8.98
C GLY A 4 2.32 -3.95 10.24
N THR A 5 2.58 -3.38 11.41
CA THR A 5 2.47 -4.11 12.69
C THR A 5 1.05 -4.60 12.95
N GLN A 6 0.05 -3.75 12.71
CA GLN A 6 -1.36 -4.11 12.91
C GLN A 6 -1.79 -5.22 11.96
N LEU A 7 -1.39 -5.14 10.69
CA LEU A 7 -1.68 -6.17 9.68
C LEU A 7 -1.01 -7.52 10.01
N ILE A 8 0.24 -7.50 10.51
CA ILE A 8 0.90 -8.72 11.01
C ILE A 8 0.13 -9.31 12.20
N MET A 9 -0.24 -8.49 13.18
CA MET A 9 -1.01 -8.93 14.36
C MET A 9 -2.38 -9.51 13.97
N ALA A 10 -3.00 -8.99 12.91
CA ALA A 10 -4.27 -9.47 12.37
C ALA A 10 -4.15 -10.70 11.44
N GLY A 11 -2.94 -11.25 11.28
CA GLY A 11 -2.68 -12.41 10.42
C GLY A 11 -2.86 -12.12 8.94
N ARG A 12 -2.73 -10.85 8.51
CA ARG A 12 -2.89 -10.41 7.12
C ARG A 12 -1.58 -10.45 6.30
N SER A 13 -0.45 -10.80 6.92
CA SER A 13 0.82 -11.03 6.20
C SER A 13 0.84 -12.40 5.54
N LYS A 14 1.17 -12.47 4.24
CA LYS A 14 1.31 -13.73 3.48
C LYS A 14 2.69 -14.38 3.61
N GLY A 15 3.63 -13.76 4.31
CA GLY A 15 5.01 -14.25 4.44
C GLY A 15 5.64 -13.97 5.81
N THR A 16 6.79 -14.60 6.04
CA THR A 16 7.57 -14.51 7.29
C THR A 16 9.05 -14.27 6.99
N GLY A 17 9.77 -13.65 7.93
CA GLY A 17 11.20 -13.36 7.79
C GLY A 17 11.47 -11.93 7.31
N VAL A 18 12.60 -11.74 6.62
CA VAL A 18 12.96 -10.45 6.01
C VAL A 18 12.36 -10.41 4.61
N VAL A 19 11.27 -9.68 4.47
CA VAL A 19 10.44 -9.64 3.26
C VAL A 19 10.01 -8.21 2.96
N ALA A 20 9.82 -7.91 1.68
CA ALA A 20 9.34 -6.61 1.24
C ALA A 20 7.81 -6.51 1.44
N PRO A 21 7.27 -5.38 1.94
CA PRO A 21 5.84 -5.18 2.18
C PRO A 21 4.95 -5.48 0.98
N GLU A 22 5.37 -5.09 -0.23
CA GLU A 22 4.66 -5.27 -1.50
C GLU A 22 4.46 -6.75 -1.90
N LEU A 23 5.23 -7.66 -1.30
CA LEU A 23 5.10 -9.10 -1.53
C LEU A 23 4.19 -9.79 -0.51
N VAL A 24 3.96 -9.17 0.65
CA VAL A 24 3.31 -9.83 1.79
C VAL A 24 2.02 -9.18 2.26
N PHE A 25 1.78 -7.92 1.90
CA PHE A 25 0.52 -7.23 2.14
C PHE A 25 -0.26 -7.02 0.84
N ASP A 26 -1.58 -7.01 0.96
CA ASP A 26 -2.45 -6.56 -0.12
C ASP A 26 -2.39 -5.02 -0.23
N PRO A 27 -2.06 -4.44 -1.40
CA PRO A 27 -1.93 -3.00 -1.56
C PRO A 27 -3.23 -2.25 -1.24
N GLU A 28 -4.40 -2.77 -1.64
CA GLU A 28 -5.68 -2.10 -1.42
C GLU A 28 -6.01 -2.06 0.08
N GLU A 29 -5.80 -3.16 0.80
CA GLU A 29 -5.98 -3.21 2.25
C GLU A 29 -5.02 -2.25 2.97
N PHE A 30 -3.76 -2.21 2.55
CA PHE A 30 -2.76 -1.32 3.14
C PHE A 30 -3.11 0.16 2.91
N PHE A 31 -3.54 0.51 1.70
CA PHE A 31 -3.94 1.89 1.37
C PHE A 31 -5.21 2.30 2.09
N ALA A 32 -6.17 1.40 2.28
CA ALA A 32 -7.36 1.67 3.08
C ALA A 32 -7.00 2.02 4.54
N GLU A 33 -6.00 1.34 5.13
CA GLU A 33 -5.50 1.67 6.46
C GLU A 33 -4.79 3.03 6.52
N LEU A 34 -4.05 3.40 5.48
CA LEU A 34 -3.45 4.74 5.38
C LEU A 34 -4.53 5.83 5.29
N ALA A 35 -5.58 5.60 4.49
CA ALA A 35 -6.67 6.56 4.30
C ALA A 35 -7.43 6.86 5.61
N LYS A 36 -7.60 5.87 6.49
CA LYS A 36 -8.20 6.07 7.83
C LYS A 36 -7.44 7.08 8.69
N ARG A 37 -6.18 7.37 8.35
CA ARG A 37 -5.29 8.31 9.06
C ARG A 37 -5.09 9.62 8.27
N GLY A 38 -5.84 9.82 7.19
CA GLY A 38 -5.70 10.98 6.31
C GLY A 38 -4.45 10.94 5.44
N ILE A 39 -3.79 9.78 5.31
CA ILE A 39 -2.65 9.59 4.41
C ILE A 39 -3.22 9.09 3.08
N LEU A 40 -3.30 9.99 2.10
CA LEU A 40 -3.96 9.75 0.82
C LEU A 40 -2.93 9.57 -0.30
N ILE A 41 -3.22 8.64 -1.21
CA ILE A 41 -2.45 8.45 -2.44
C ILE A 41 -3.16 9.24 -3.53
N HIS A 42 -2.44 10.14 -4.18
CA HIS A 42 -2.94 10.92 -5.31
C HIS A 42 -2.27 10.42 -6.59
N GLU A 43 -3.07 9.93 -7.53
CA GLU A 43 -2.61 9.51 -8.85
C GLU A 43 -2.92 10.59 -9.88
N ARG A 44 -1.98 10.84 -10.78
CA ARG A 44 -2.15 11.70 -11.95
C ARG A 44 -1.65 10.95 -13.17
N ILE A 45 -2.49 10.83 -14.18
CA ILE A 45 -2.14 10.27 -15.48
C ILE A 45 -1.96 11.45 -16.44
N GLU A 46 -0.79 11.54 -17.07
CA GLU A 46 -0.48 12.55 -18.09
C GLU A 46 -0.32 11.83 -19.43
N GLU A 47 -1.02 12.31 -20.46
CA GLU A 47 -0.93 11.78 -21.83
C GLU A 47 0.05 12.63 -22.64
N GLU A 48 1.22 12.08 -22.98
CA GLU A 48 2.14 12.72 -23.91
C GLU A 48 1.72 12.43 -25.36
N GLY A 49 0.98 13.35 -25.95
CA GLY A 49 0.72 13.37 -27.39
C GLY A 49 1.90 13.99 -28.16
N ALA A 50 2.37 13.33 -29.21
CA ALA A 50 3.32 13.91 -30.15
C ALA A 50 2.67 15.11 -30.86
N VAL A 51 3.23 16.30 -30.67
CA VAL A 51 2.87 17.50 -31.44
C VAL A 51 3.39 17.28 -32.87
N ALA A 52 2.46 17.07 -33.81
CA ALA A 52 2.74 16.98 -35.25
C ALA A 52 3.07 18.36 -35.85
#